data_AF-A0A7T1HNZ7-F1
#
_entry.id   AF-A0A7T1HNZ7-F1
#
_cell.length_a   1.000
_cell.length_b   1.000
_cell.length_c   1.000
_cell.angle_alpha   90.00
_cell.angle_beta   90.00
_cell.angle_gamma   90.00
#
_symmetry.space_group_name_H-M   'P 1'
#
loop_
_entity.id
_entity.type
_entity.pdbx_description
1 polymer ?
#
loop_
_entity_poly.entity_id
_entity_poly.type
_entity_poly.pdbx_seq_one_letter_code
_entity_poly.pdbx_strand_id
1 'polypeptide(L)'
;MRTLDDRLGISDEELRRKQLLAAPTLPVEEPLLADRPDHRIERLPSDRLDPDNPWGFKLQPPELLYDRGELKNLSISRGTLTEEDRYKINEHIIHTIRMLSALPFPRHMKDVPELAGGHHETLIGTGYPKGLKKEEMSDVARMMAIADIFEALTAADRPYKPMKTLSQALKIMTFMRKDQHIDPELFALFIRSGVYKRYAEQFLRPEQIDAVDEEALLAG
;
A
#
# COMPACT_ATOMS: atom_id res chain seq x y z
N MET A 1 -0.54 33.87 18.37
CA MET A 1 -0.52 34.04 19.84
C MET A 1 -1.28 32.93 20.54
N ARG A 2 -0.59 32.11 21.34
CA ARG A 2 -1.16 31.11 22.25
C ARG A 2 -1.04 31.57 23.71
N THR A 3 -2.15 31.48 24.43
CA THR A 3 -2.26 31.88 25.85
C THR A 3 -2.49 30.71 26.80
N LEU A 4 -2.76 29.51 26.26
CA LEU A 4 -2.99 28.28 27.02
C LEU A 4 -1.80 27.33 26.86
N ASP A 5 -1.43 26.64 27.93
CA ASP A 5 -0.39 25.62 27.87
C ASP A 5 -0.87 24.40 27.07
N ASP A 6 -0.11 24.03 26.04
CA ASP A 6 -0.36 22.90 25.14
C ASP A 6 0.10 21.56 25.74
N ARG A 7 0.56 21.58 27.00
CA ARG A 7 0.96 20.40 27.79
C ARG A 7 -0.09 19.96 28.80
N LEU A 8 -1.20 20.68 28.95
CA LEU A 8 -2.25 20.33 29.91
C LEU A 8 -3.26 19.36 29.30
N GLY A 9 -3.60 18.30 30.03
CA GLY A 9 -4.65 17.34 29.65
C GLY A 9 -4.28 16.36 28.52
N ILE A 10 -3.00 16.34 28.12
CA ILE A 10 -2.48 15.39 27.13
C ILE A 10 -2.06 14.06 27.77
N SER A 11 -1.90 13.02 26.97
CA SER A 11 -1.43 11.71 27.45
C SER A 11 0.04 11.74 27.89
N ASP A 12 0.45 10.78 28.70
CA ASP A 12 1.85 10.63 29.15
C ASP A 12 2.84 10.46 27.99
N GLU A 13 2.41 9.86 26.88
CA GLU A 13 3.22 9.72 25.68
C GLU A 13 3.43 11.06 24.97
N GLU A 14 2.35 11.84 24.79
CA GLU A 14 2.43 13.18 24.20
C GLU A 14 3.24 14.14 25.08
N LEU A 15 3.06 14.05 26.40
CA LEU A 15 3.81 14.87 27.35
C LEU A 15 5.32 14.59 27.28
N ARG A 16 5.72 13.30 27.20
CA ARG A 16 7.12 12.91 27.02
C ARG A 16 7.72 13.49 25.74
N ARG A 17 6.98 13.50 24.63
CA ARG A 17 7.44 14.14 23.38
C ARG A 17 7.61 15.65 23.54
N LYS A 18 6.65 16.33 24.16
CA LYS A 18 6.75 17.79 24.38
C LYS A 18 7.87 18.17 25.35
N GLN A 19 8.26 17.28 26.26
CA GLN A 19 9.40 17.48 27.16
C GLN A 19 10.77 17.49 26.44
N LEU A 20 10.84 17.07 25.17
CA LEU A 20 12.03 17.27 24.32
C LEU A 20 12.31 18.76 24.06
N LEU A 21 11.30 19.61 24.22
CA LEU A 21 11.39 21.05 24.08
C LEU A 21 11.21 21.73 25.46
N ALA A 22 11.93 22.83 25.67
CA ALA A 22 11.66 23.68 26.83
C ALA A 22 10.24 24.26 26.77
N ALA A 23 9.54 24.33 27.90
CA ALA A 23 8.22 24.95 27.95
C ALA A 23 8.37 26.47 27.71
N PRO A 24 7.66 27.06 26.74
CA PRO A 24 7.71 28.49 26.51
C PRO A 24 6.99 29.26 27.63
N THR A 25 7.42 30.48 27.89
CA THR A 25 6.65 31.41 28.75
C THR A 25 5.43 31.90 27.99
N LEU A 26 4.25 31.85 28.62
CA LEU A 26 3.00 32.32 28.02
C LEU A 26 2.78 33.82 28.31
N PRO A 27 2.13 34.57 27.39
CA PRO A 27 1.72 34.16 26.04
C PRO A 27 2.91 34.01 25.09
N VAL A 28 2.80 33.12 24.11
CA VAL A 28 3.84 32.85 23.11
C VAL A 28 3.29 33.04 21.70
N GLU A 29 4.11 33.57 20.79
CA GLU A 29 3.80 33.56 19.36
C GLU A 29 4.21 32.24 18.74
N GLU A 30 3.29 31.65 17.99
CA GLU A 30 3.51 30.37 17.32
C GLU A 30 3.00 30.48 15.88
N PRO A 31 3.71 29.89 14.92
CA PRO A 31 3.22 29.79 13.55
C PRO A 31 1.95 28.93 13.51
N LEU A 32 1.08 29.22 12.53
CA LEU A 32 -0.14 28.43 12.30
C LEU A 32 0.18 26.98 11.88
N LEU A 33 1.25 26.81 11.10
CA LEU A 33 1.75 25.51 10.64
C LEU A 33 3.24 25.42 10.97
N ALA A 34 3.66 24.31 11.56
CA ALA A 34 5.06 24.04 11.85
C ALA A 34 5.41 22.56 11.75
N ASP A 35 6.67 22.31 11.43
CA ASP A 35 7.32 21.03 11.68
C ASP A 35 8.16 21.18 12.95
N ARG A 36 7.75 20.53 14.04
CA ARG A 36 8.40 20.64 15.34
C ARG A 36 9.08 19.33 15.75
N PRO A 37 10.12 19.37 16.60
CA PRO A 37 10.73 18.14 17.12
C PRO A 37 9.75 17.20 17.82
N ASP A 38 8.74 17.72 18.54
CA ASP A 38 7.70 16.90 19.21
C ASP A 38 6.74 16.20 18.23
N HIS A 39 6.76 16.56 16.94
CA HIS A 39 5.97 15.88 15.89
C HIS A 39 6.62 14.60 15.38
N ARG A 40 7.92 14.39 15.63
CA ARG A 40 8.66 13.22 15.17
C ARG A 40 8.48 12.09 16.17
N ILE A 41 7.86 11.00 15.73
CA ILE A 41 7.67 9.80 16.54
C ILE A 41 8.74 8.79 16.11
N GLU A 42 9.70 8.54 16.99
CA GLU A 42 10.78 7.60 16.74
C GLU A 42 10.31 6.15 16.76
N ARG A 43 10.98 5.30 15.97
CA ARG A 43 10.77 3.85 16.01
C ARG A 43 11.46 3.23 17.21
N LEU A 44 10.75 2.35 17.91
CA LEU A 44 11.35 1.46 18.89
C LEU A 44 12.14 0.34 18.19
N PRO A 45 13.11 -0.29 18.87
CA PRO A 45 13.78 -1.47 18.34
C PRO A 45 12.83 -2.59 17.90
N SER A 46 11.68 -2.73 18.58
CA SER A 46 10.63 -3.69 18.23
C SER A 46 9.89 -3.38 16.93
N ASP A 47 9.95 -2.13 16.45
CA ASP A 47 9.30 -1.69 15.21
C ASP A 47 10.19 -1.89 13.97
N ARG A 48 11.39 -2.45 14.16
CA ARG A 48 12.37 -2.71 13.10
C ARG A 48 12.33 -4.17 12.72
N LEU A 49 12.44 -4.43 11.43
CA LEU A 49 12.60 -5.78 10.91
C LEU A 49 14.03 -6.25 11.18
N ASP A 50 14.14 -7.48 11.68
CA ASP A 50 15.43 -8.16 11.79
C ASP A 50 15.98 -8.41 10.38
N PRO A 51 17.24 -8.01 10.07
CA PRO A 51 17.88 -8.33 8.79
C PRO A 51 17.89 -9.82 8.48
N ASP A 52 17.97 -10.68 9.50
CA ASP A 52 18.01 -12.14 9.37
C ASP A 52 16.62 -12.77 9.61
N ASN A 53 15.54 -12.00 9.40
CA ASN A 53 14.18 -12.50 9.60
C ASN A 53 13.91 -13.76 8.75
N PRO A 54 13.23 -14.79 9.30
CA PRO A 54 13.06 -16.08 8.63
C PRO A 54 12.13 -16.03 7.40
N TRP A 55 11.44 -14.92 7.17
CA TRP A 55 10.50 -14.76 6.05
C TRP A 55 11.15 -14.12 4.81
N GLY A 56 12.36 -13.57 4.93
CA GLY A 56 13.07 -12.89 3.85
C GLY A 56 12.50 -11.51 3.50
N PHE A 57 11.88 -10.80 4.45
CA PHE A 57 11.40 -9.44 4.23
C PHE A 57 12.57 -8.49 3.99
N LYS A 58 12.47 -7.67 2.94
CA LYS A 58 13.45 -6.66 2.54
C LYS A 58 12.91 -5.24 2.61
N LEU A 59 11.60 -5.07 2.88
CA LEU A 59 10.96 -3.76 3.01
C LEU A 59 11.67 -2.94 4.10
N GLN A 60 12.22 -1.79 3.72
CA GLN A 60 13.00 -0.96 4.65
C GLN A 60 12.07 0.00 5.40
N PRO A 61 12.06 -0.02 6.75
CA PRO A 61 11.34 0.98 7.52
C PRO A 61 11.97 2.36 7.34
N PRO A 62 11.18 3.43 7.19
CA PRO A 62 11.69 4.79 7.29
C PRO A 62 12.21 5.07 8.70
N GLU A 63 13.02 6.11 8.85
CA GLU A 63 13.67 6.47 10.12
C GLU A 63 12.65 6.64 11.26
N LEU A 64 11.58 7.39 10.98
CA LEU A 64 10.51 7.66 11.93
C LEU A 64 9.38 6.61 11.82
N LEU A 65 8.70 6.42 12.95
CA LEU A 65 7.47 5.64 13.01
C LEU A 65 6.33 6.44 12.39
N TYR A 66 6.26 7.73 12.74
CA TYR A 66 5.37 8.74 12.17
C TYR A 66 6.06 10.09 12.17
N ASP A 67 5.78 10.89 11.16
CA ASP A 67 6.11 12.31 11.14
C ASP A 67 4.81 13.12 11.08
N ARG A 68 4.52 13.83 12.18
CA ARG A 68 3.33 14.68 12.30
C ARG A 68 3.59 16.13 11.89
N GLY A 69 4.73 16.41 11.23
CA GLY A 69 5.05 17.73 10.73
C GLY A 69 3.96 18.25 9.80
N GLU A 70 3.38 19.39 10.14
CA GLU A 70 2.21 19.94 9.46
C GLU A 70 2.57 20.43 8.06
N LEU A 71 3.71 21.12 7.92
CA LEU A 71 4.17 21.62 6.64
C LEU A 71 4.63 20.48 5.74
N LYS A 72 5.38 19.51 6.28
CA LYS A 72 5.76 18.28 5.55
C LYS A 72 4.53 17.57 5.00
N ASN A 73 3.53 17.32 5.85
CA ASN A 73 2.36 16.55 5.47
C ASN A 73 1.46 17.29 4.46
N LEU A 74 1.39 18.62 4.54
CA LEU A 74 0.67 19.44 3.56
C LEU A 74 1.45 19.65 2.25
N SER A 75 2.75 19.37 2.22
CA SER A 75 3.62 19.55 1.05
C SER A 75 3.81 18.28 0.21
N ILE A 76 3.03 17.23 0.46
CA ILE A 76 3.10 15.97 -0.31
C ILE A 76 2.71 16.24 -1.77
N SER A 77 3.64 15.97 -2.68
CA SER A 77 3.47 16.28 -4.12
C SER A 77 2.53 15.32 -4.86
N ARG A 78 2.36 14.09 -4.36
CA ARG A 78 1.52 13.04 -4.96
C ARG A 78 0.84 12.18 -3.91
N GLY A 79 -0.46 12.00 -4.07
CA GLY A 79 -1.28 11.22 -3.13
C GLY A 79 -1.44 11.95 -1.80
N THR A 80 -1.68 11.21 -0.73
CA THR A 80 -1.98 11.74 0.61
C THR A 80 -1.13 11.10 1.70
N LEU A 81 -0.09 10.36 1.33
CA LEU A 81 0.67 9.51 2.24
C LEU A 81 2.13 9.93 2.27
N THR A 82 2.64 10.16 3.47
CA THR A 82 4.08 10.27 3.73
C THR A 82 4.77 8.92 3.48
N GLU A 83 6.10 8.89 3.60
CA GLU A 83 6.84 7.63 3.54
C GLU A 83 6.51 6.74 4.74
N GLU A 84 6.36 7.34 5.92
CA GLU A 84 5.97 6.69 7.17
C GLU A 84 4.57 6.07 7.03
N ASP A 85 3.59 6.83 6.53
CA ASP A 85 2.22 6.32 6.32
C ASP A 85 2.18 5.21 5.27
N ARG A 86 2.92 5.36 4.17
CA ARG A 86 3.00 4.35 3.12
C ARG A 86 3.64 3.06 3.65
N TYR A 87 4.70 3.15 4.44
CA TYR A 87 5.28 1.98 5.09
C TYR A 87 4.26 1.30 6.01
N LYS A 88 3.54 2.07 6.85
CA LYS A 88 2.50 1.54 7.74
C LYS A 88 1.40 0.79 7.00
N ILE A 89 0.97 1.30 5.85
CA ILE A 89 0.00 0.59 5.01
C ILE A 89 0.63 -0.69 4.46
N ASN A 90 1.86 -0.65 3.93
CA ASN A 90 2.54 -1.82 3.38
C ASN A 90 2.81 -2.93 4.42
N GLU A 91 2.90 -2.60 5.72
CA GLU A 91 3.06 -3.59 6.80
C GLU A 91 1.94 -4.62 6.84
N HIS A 92 0.75 -4.35 6.28
CA HIS A 92 -0.34 -5.33 6.26
C HIS A 92 0.08 -6.66 5.60
N ILE A 93 0.94 -6.63 4.57
CA ILE A 93 1.43 -7.87 3.93
C ILE A 93 2.44 -8.61 4.80
N ILE A 94 3.28 -7.89 5.53
CA ILE A 94 4.18 -8.48 6.54
C ILE A 94 3.35 -9.22 7.59
N HIS A 95 2.28 -8.58 8.09
CA HIS A 95 1.38 -9.20 9.06
C HIS A 95 0.66 -10.41 8.48
N THR A 96 0.14 -10.32 7.25
CA THR A 96 -0.50 -11.45 6.54
C THR A 96 0.43 -12.64 6.46
N ILE A 97 1.67 -12.46 6.00
CA ILE A 97 2.64 -13.56 5.88
C ILE A 97 2.96 -14.16 7.25
N ARG A 98 3.21 -13.33 8.28
CA ARG A 98 3.51 -13.82 9.63
C ARG A 98 2.36 -14.62 10.23
N MET A 99 1.13 -14.12 10.10
CA MET A 99 -0.07 -14.78 10.60
C MET A 99 -0.31 -16.09 9.88
N LEU A 100 -0.34 -16.08 8.54
CA LEU A 100 -0.63 -17.28 7.75
C LEU A 100 0.47 -18.33 7.87
N SER A 101 1.73 -17.93 7.96
CA SER A 101 2.84 -18.88 8.16
C SER A 101 2.81 -19.58 9.51
N ALA A 102 2.13 -19.01 10.51
CA ALA A 102 1.97 -19.62 11.83
C ALA A 102 0.80 -20.61 11.89
N LEU A 103 -0.06 -20.66 10.86
CA LEU A 103 -1.21 -21.55 10.82
C LEU A 103 -0.83 -22.95 10.30
N PRO A 104 -1.38 -24.03 10.87
CA PRO A 104 -1.08 -25.41 10.46
C PRO A 104 -1.89 -25.81 9.21
N PHE A 105 -1.54 -25.24 8.05
CA PHE A 105 -2.22 -25.57 6.79
C PHE A 105 -2.02 -27.04 6.39
N PRO A 106 -3.05 -27.70 5.84
CA PRO A 106 -2.87 -29.00 5.20
C PRO A 106 -1.96 -28.86 3.97
N ARG A 107 -1.33 -29.97 3.53
CA ARG A 107 -0.33 -29.97 2.44
C ARG A 107 -0.79 -29.28 1.15
N HIS A 108 -2.08 -29.36 0.81
CA HIS A 108 -2.64 -28.76 -0.40
C HIS A 108 -2.89 -27.24 -0.28
N MET A 109 -2.71 -26.65 0.90
CA MET A 109 -2.83 -25.20 1.18
C MET A 109 -1.51 -24.60 1.69
N LYS A 110 -0.40 -25.34 1.59
CA LYS A 110 0.91 -24.89 2.12
C LYS A 110 1.39 -23.56 1.50
N ASP A 111 0.95 -23.25 0.27
CA ASP A 111 1.39 -22.08 -0.49
C ASP A 111 0.52 -20.84 -0.21
N VAL A 112 -0.53 -20.95 0.62
CA VAL A 112 -1.43 -19.83 0.97
C VAL A 112 -0.66 -18.58 1.48
N PRO A 113 0.36 -18.69 2.36
CA PRO A 113 1.14 -17.53 2.77
C PRO A 113 1.90 -16.85 1.63
N GLU A 114 2.39 -17.61 0.65
CA GLU A 114 3.03 -17.05 -0.55
C GLU A 114 2.02 -16.31 -1.41
N LEU A 115 0.88 -16.93 -1.72
CA LEU A 115 -0.13 -16.35 -2.60
C LEU A 115 -0.74 -15.07 -2.01
N ALA A 116 -1.08 -15.10 -0.72
CA ALA A 116 -1.58 -13.93 0.00
C ALA A 116 -0.49 -12.89 0.26
N GLY A 117 0.78 -13.28 0.32
CA GLY A 117 1.89 -12.38 0.58
C GLY A 117 2.54 -11.76 -0.66
N GLY A 118 2.40 -12.40 -1.81
CA GLY A 118 3.15 -12.09 -3.04
C GLY A 118 2.41 -11.21 -4.04
N HIS A 119 1.13 -10.89 -3.82
CA HIS A 119 0.34 -10.14 -4.80
C HIS A 119 0.72 -8.64 -4.92
N HIS A 120 1.57 -8.13 -4.02
CA HIS A 120 2.18 -6.79 -4.09
C HIS A 120 3.61 -6.78 -4.64
N GLU A 121 4.16 -7.95 -4.99
CA GLU A 121 5.44 -8.04 -5.69
C GLU A 121 5.28 -7.64 -7.16
N THR A 122 6.35 -7.13 -7.77
CA THR A 122 6.41 -6.77 -9.20
C THR A 122 7.41 -7.64 -9.91
N LEU A 123 7.35 -7.76 -11.24
CA LEU A 123 8.24 -8.66 -11.98
C LEU A 123 9.73 -8.27 -11.89
N ILE A 124 10.00 -7.00 -11.60
CA ILE A 124 11.36 -6.43 -11.54
C ILE A 124 11.90 -6.28 -10.10
N GLY A 125 11.17 -6.77 -9.09
CA GLY A 125 11.62 -6.70 -7.69
C GLY A 125 11.52 -5.32 -7.05
N THR A 126 10.71 -4.42 -7.63
CA THR A 126 10.38 -3.11 -7.03
C THR A 126 9.17 -3.17 -6.10
N GLY A 127 8.48 -4.32 -6.06
CA GLY A 127 7.38 -4.60 -5.14
C GLY A 127 7.84 -4.95 -3.72
N TYR A 128 6.90 -5.42 -2.92
CA TYR A 128 7.11 -5.67 -1.49
C TYR A 128 6.30 -6.88 -1.01
N PRO A 129 6.67 -7.52 0.13
CA PRO A 129 7.68 -7.11 1.11
C PRO A 129 9.07 -7.73 0.93
N LYS A 130 9.25 -8.68 0.00
CA LYS A 130 10.50 -9.42 -0.21
C LYS A 130 11.28 -8.94 -1.43
N GLY A 131 10.66 -8.15 -2.32
CA GLY A 131 11.29 -7.63 -3.54
C GLY A 131 11.65 -8.78 -4.47
N LEU A 132 10.68 -9.66 -4.72
CA LEU A 132 10.83 -10.84 -5.58
C LEU A 132 10.81 -10.42 -7.05
N LYS A 133 11.58 -11.10 -7.87
CA LYS A 133 11.50 -11.00 -9.34
C LYS A 133 10.56 -12.06 -9.90
N LYS A 134 10.21 -11.92 -11.19
CA LYS A 134 9.31 -12.84 -11.91
C LYS A 134 9.64 -14.32 -11.67
N GLU A 135 10.92 -14.69 -11.75
CA GLU A 135 11.38 -16.08 -11.64
C GLU A 135 11.26 -16.65 -10.23
N GLU A 136 11.13 -15.79 -9.22
CA GLU A 136 10.96 -16.15 -7.81
C GLU A 136 9.48 -16.27 -7.41
N MET A 137 8.55 -15.96 -8.33
CA MET A 137 7.11 -15.95 -8.09
C MET A 137 6.40 -17.08 -8.85
N SER A 138 5.53 -17.82 -8.15
CA SER A 138 4.63 -18.76 -8.80
C SER A 138 3.69 -18.06 -9.80
N ASP A 139 3.24 -18.81 -10.82
CA ASP A 139 2.24 -18.30 -11.77
C ASP A 139 0.96 -17.86 -11.04
N VAL A 140 0.56 -18.61 -10.00
CA VAL A 140 -0.64 -18.31 -9.21
C VAL A 140 -0.51 -16.99 -8.45
N ALA A 141 0.66 -16.70 -7.86
CA ALA A 141 0.91 -15.40 -7.22
C ALA A 141 0.81 -14.24 -8.22
N ARG A 142 1.36 -14.41 -9.43
CA ARG A 142 1.26 -13.41 -10.51
C ARG A 142 -0.17 -13.25 -11.05
N MET A 143 -0.94 -14.33 -11.12
CA MET A 143 -2.38 -14.27 -11.45
C MET A 143 -3.18 -13.53 -10.37
N MET A 144 -2.87 -13.77 -9.09
CA MET A 144 -3.51 -13.09 -7.96
C MET A 144 -3.30 -11.57 -8.02
N ALA A 145 -2.10 -11.11 -8.34
CA ALA A 145 -1.82 -9.67 -8.52
C ALA A 145 -2.73 -9.04 -9.60
N ILE A 146 -2.90 -9.73 -10.74
CA ILE A 146 -3.78 -9.25 -11.83
C ILE A 146 -5.24 -9.18 -11.36
N ALA A 147 -5.72 -10.21 -10.67
CA ALA A 147 -7.08 -10.26 -10.15
C ALA A 147 -7.36 -9.17 -9.12
N ASP A 148 -6.44 -8.98 -8.15
CA ASP A 148 -6.53 -7.96 -7.11
C ASP A 148 -6.53 -6.54 -7.69
N ILE A 149 -5.61 -6.25 -8.63
CA ILE A 149 -5.56 -4.95 -9.30
C ILE A 149 -6.85 -4.67 -10.07
N PHE A 150 -7.38 -5.66 -10.80
CA PHE A 150 -8.60 -5.48 -11.57
C PHE A 150 -9.81 -5.21 -10.66
N GLU A 151 -9.96 -5.99 -9.59
CA GLU A 151 -11.02 -5.81 -8.59
C GLU A 151 -10.91 -4.41 -7.96
N ALA A 152 -9.72 -4.03 -7.50
CA ALA A 152 -9.49 -2.75 -6.85
C ALA A 152 -9.75 -1.55 -7.76
N LEU A 153 -9.47 -1.67 -9.06
CA LEU A 153 -9.73 -0.63 -10.05
C LEU A 153 -11.22 -0.50 -10.41
N THR A 154 -11.98 -1.60 -10.34
CA THR A 154 -13.39 -1.67 -10.72
C THR A 154 -14.35 -1.57 -9.53
N ALA A 155 -13.84 -1.59 -8.30
CA ALA A 155 -14.61 -1.44 -7.07
C ALA A 155 -15.47 -0.15 -7.05
N ALA A 156 -16.76 -0.32 -6.80
CA ALA A 156 -17.80 0.70 -6.94
C ALA A 156 -18.15 1.43 -5.63
N ASP A 157 -17.53 1.01 -4.52
CA ASP A 157 -17.87 1.34 -3.14
C ASP A 157 -16.95 2.40 -2.51
N ARG A 158 -15.99 2.93 -3.26
CA ARG A 158 -15.02 3.92 -2.75
C ARG A 158 -15.63 5.33 -2.76
N PRO A 159 -15.93 5.96 -1.60
CA PRO A 159 -16.68 7.23 -1.53
C PRO A 159 -15.98 8.41 -2.22
N TYR A 160 -14.65 8.32 -2.35
CA TYR A 160 -13.80 9.42 -2.77
C TYR A 160 -13.34 9.33 -4.24
N LYS A 161 -13.74 8.28 -4.98
CA LYS A 161 -13.27 8.07 -6.35
C LYS A 161 -14.42 7.66 -7.26
N PRO A 162 -14.62 8.35 -8.40
CA PRO A 162 -15.59 7.89 -9.39
C PRO A 162 -15.22 6.49 -9.86
N MET A 163 -16.24 5.65 -10.00
CA MET A 163 -16.11 4.27 -10.47
C MET A 163 -15.46 4.27 -11.84
N LYS A 164 -14.55 3.32 -12.08
CA LYS A 164 -13.94 3.15 -13.41
C LYS A 164 -14.79 2.22 -14.25
N THR A 165 -14.86 2.54 -15.54
CA THR A 165 -15.39 1.60 -16.54
C THR A 165 -14.35 0.52 -16.84
N LEU A 166 -14.79 -0.57 -17.49
CA LEU A 166 -13.91 -1.66 -17.89
C LEU A 166 -12.76 -1.18 -18.77
N SER A 167 -13.05 -0.36 -19.78
CA SER A 167 -12.04 0.17 -20.69
C SER A 167 -10.98 0.98 -19.93
N GLN A 168 -11.39 1.77 -18.92
CA GLN A 168 -10.49 2.56 -18.10
C GLN A 168 -9.60 1.70 -17.19
N ALA A 169 -10.19 0.69 -16.53
CA ALA A 169 -9.45 -0.21 -15.65
C ALA A 169 -8.39 -1.00 -16.43
N LEU A 170 -8.79 -1.61 -17.56
CA LEU A 170 -7.89 -2.40 -18.39
C LEU A 170 -6.81 -1.55 -19.07
N LYS A 171 -7.13 -0.29 -19.41
CA LYS A 171 -6.13 0.66 -19.91
C LYS A 171 -5.06 0.97 -18.85
N ILE A 172 -5.44 1.13 -17.58
CA ILE A 172 -4.48 1.29 -16.47
C ILE A 172 -3.61 0.04 -16.35
N MET A 173 -4.21 -1.14 -16.38
CA MET A 173 -3.47 -2.41 -16.31
C MET A 173 -2.50 -2.58 -17.50
N THR A 174 -2.83 -2.05 -18.67
CA THR A 174 -1.90 -2.04 -19.83
C THR A 174 -0.64 -1.22 -19.55
N PHE A 175 -0.75 -0.08 -18.86
CA PHE A 175 0.42 0.66 -18.41
C PHE A 175 1.21 -0.12 -17.35
N MET A 176 0.53 -0.76 -16.41
CA MET A 176 1.19 -1.60 -15.39
C MET A 176 1.92 -2.79 -16.02
N ARG A 177 1.38 -3.38 -17.10
CA ARG A 177 2.06 -4.40 -17.90
C ARG A 177 3.34 -3.85 -18.53
N LYS A 178 3.28 -2.65 -19.14
CA LYS A 178 4.46 -1.99 -19.74
C LYS A 178 5.54 -1.68 -18.71
N ASP A 179 5.14 -1.26 -17.52
CA ASP A 179 6.03 -0.99 -16.39
C ASP A 179 6.51 -2.27 -15.69
N GLN A 180 6.15 -3.46 -16.20
CA GLN A 180 6.50 -4.76 -15.64
C GLN A 180 6.04 -4.96 -14.20
N HIS A 181 4.93 -4.33 -13.82
CA HIS A 181 4.26 -4.58 -12.55
C HIS A 181 3.46 -5.89 -12.58
N ILE A 182 2.88 -6.23 -13.73
CA ILE A 182 2.09 -7.45 -13.93
C ILE A 182 2.60 -8.25 -15.13
N ASP A 183 2.44 -9.58 -15.08
CA ASP A 183 2.93 -10.49 -16.11
C ASP A 183 2.21 -10.28 -17.47
N PRO A 184 2.94 -9.96 -18.55
CA PRO A 184 2.37 -9.78 -19.89
C PRO A 184 1.59 -10.98 -20.41
N GLU A 185 2.07 -12.20 -20.17
CA GLU A 185 1.48 -13.43 -20.71
C GLU A 185 0.19 -13.77 -19.95
N LEU A 186 0.20 -13.60 -18.63
CA LEU A 186 -0.98 -13.81 -17.79
C LEU A 186 -2.02 -12.71 -17.99
N PHE A 187 -1.61 -11.46 -18.24
CA PHE A 187 -2.52 -10.40 -18.62
C PHE A 187 -3.17 -10.70 -19.98
N ALA A 188 -2.40 -11.17 -20.97
CA ALA A 188 -2.96 -11.58 -22.25
C ALA A 188 -3.96 -12.74 -22.10
N LEU A 189 -3.67 -13.71 -21.24
CA LEU A 189 -4.60 -14.79 -20.90
C LEU A 189 -5.87 -14.27 -20.21
N PHE A 190 -5.75 -13.32 -19.28
CA PHE A 190 -6.87 -12.67 -18.60
C PHE A 190 -7.83 -12.00 -19.59
N ILE A 191 -7.29 -11.31 -20.60
CA ILE A 191 -8.10 -10.72 -21.68
C ILE A 191 -8.74 -11.80 -22.56
N ARG A 192 -7.93 -12.67 -23.16
CA ARG A 192 -8.38 -13.67 -24.16
C ARG A 192 -9.37 -14.70 -23.60
N SER A 193 -9.27 -15.03 -22.31
CA SER A 193 -10.20 -15.95 -21.64
C SER A 193 -11.57 -15.34 -21.35
N GLY A 194 -11.72 -14.02 -21.50
CA GLY A 194 -12.95 -13.30 -21.19
C GLY A 194 -13.33 -13.35 -19.70
N VAL A 195 -12.41 -13.72 -18.80
CA VAL A 195 -12.71 -13.80 -17.36
C VAL A 195 -13.09 -12.44 -16.79
N TYR A 196 -12.46 -11.37 -17.26
CA TYR A 196 -12.79 -10.00 -16.85
C TYR A 196 -14.23 -9.61 -17.23
N LYS A 197 -14.73 -10.07 -18.38
CA LYS A 197 -16.11 -9.82 -18.83
C LYS A 197 -17.11 -10.58 -17.97
N ARG A 198 -16.86 -11.88 -17.74
CA ARG A 198 -17.71 -12.71 -16.88
C ARG A 198 -17.79 -12.16 -15.46
N TYR A 199 -16.66 -11.69 -14.92
CA TYR A 199 -16.63 -11.00 -13.64
C TYR A 199 -17.48 -9.71 -13.69
N ALA A 200 -17.30 -8.91 -14.73
CA ALA A 200 -18.02 -7.65 -14.89
C ALA A 200 -19.54 -7.83 -14.94
N GLU A 201 -20.00 -8.78 -15.75
CA GLU A 201 -21.42 -9.13 -15.89
C GLU A 201 -22.05 -9.59 -14.57
N GLN A 202 -21.27 -10.22 -13.69
CA GLN A 202 -21.75 -10.76 -12.44
C GLN A 202 -21.69 -9.76 -11.27
N PHE A 203 -20.67 -8.89 -11.23
CA PHE A 203 -20.35 -8.12 -10.02
C PHE A 203 -20.31 -6.60 -10.23
N LEU A 204 -20.16 -6.12 -11.46
CA LEU A 204 -20.09 -4.68 -11.71
C LEU A 204 -21.45 -4.09 -12.05
N ARG A 205 -21.58 -2.78 -11.83
CA ARG A 205 -22.80 -2.07 -12.19
C ARG A 205 -22.88 -1.91 -13.71
N PRO A 206 -24.08 -1.93 -14.32
CA PRO A 206 -24.24 -1.79 -15.78
C PRO A 206 -23.51 -0.58 -16.37
N GLU A 207 -23.43 0.53 -15.64
CA GLU A 207 -22.78 1.77 -16.10
C GLU A 207 -21.25 1.66 -16.17
N GLN A 208 -20.65 0.63 -15.57
CA GLN A 208 -19.21 0.36 -15.64
C GLN A 208 -18.83 -0.51 -16.85
N ILE A 209 -19.81 -1.18 -17.48
CA ILE A 209 -19.59 -2.15 -18.54
C ILE A 209 -19.68 -1.43 -19.89
N ASP A 210 -18.56 -0.85 -20.32
CA ASP A 210 -18.40 -0.23 -21.63
C ASP A 210 -17.70 -1.16 -22.63
N ALA A 211 -17.70 -0.76 -23.91
CA ALA A 211 -17.02 -1.51 -24.95
C ALA A 211 -15.50 -1.50 -24.73
N VAL A 212 -14.88 -2.68 -24.83
CA VAL A 212 -13.44 -2.88 -24.67
C VAL A 212 -12.84 -3.34 -26.00
N ASP A 213 -11.84 -2.61 -26.47
CA ASP A 213 -11.01 -3.00 -27.62
C ASP A 213 -9.87 -3.91 -27.14
N GLU A 214 -10.09 -5.23 -27.21
CA GLU A 214 -9.11 -6.22 -26.76
C GLU A 214 -7.85 -6.25 -27.63
N GLU A 215 -7.96 -5.97 -28.93
CA GLU A 215 -6.81 -5.94 -29.82
C GLU A 215 -5.86 -4.82 -29.42
N ALA A 216 -6.39 -3.64 -29.11
CA ALA A 216 -5.60 -2.51 -28.63
C ALA A 216 -4.91 -2.80 -27.29
N LEU A 217 -5.56 -3.54 -26.37
CA LEU A 217 -4.97 -3.93 -25.08
C LEU A 217 -3.81 -4.93 -25.23
N LEU A 218 -3.89 -5.80 -26.23
CA LEU A 218 -2.90 -6.85 -26.50
C LEU A 218 -1.74 -6.35 -27.38
N ALA A 219 -1.95 -5.32 -28.21
CA ALA A 219 -0.95 -4.76 -29.11
C ALA A 219 0.11 -3.87 -28.42
N GLY A 220 -0.20 -3.34 -27.23
CA GLY A 220 0.72 -2.53 -26.41
C GLY A 220 1.78 -3.36 -25.70
#